data_AF-A0A2A4NKZ8-F1
#
_entry.id   AF-A0A2A4NKZ8-F1
#
_cell.length_a   1.000
_cell.length_b   1.000
_cell.length_c   1.000
_cell.angle_alpha   90.00
_cell.angle_beta   90.00
_cell.angle_gamma   90.00
#
_symmetry.space_group_name_H-M   'P 1'
#
loop_
_entity.id
_entity.type
_entity.pdbx_description
1 polymer ?
#
loop_
_entity_poly.entity_id
_entity_poly.type
_entity_poly.pdbx_seq_one_letter_code
_entity_poly.pdbx_strand_id
1 'polypeptide(L)' 'MKDARLPAWQGAKFFAKLREVSTSKYQKPILMKIDFKGGHGLTASMTKRNEELVDVLSFAFWQTGHPDFQLKD' A
#
# COMPACT_ATOMS: atom_id res chain seq x y z
N MET A 1 11.76 -4.51 -5.81
CA MET A 1 11.76 -3.57 -6.93
C MET A 1 12.52 -4.24 -8.06
N LYS A 2 12.14 -5.48 -8.35
CA LYS A 2 12.72 -6.35 -9.38
C LYS A 2 11.59 -6.95 -10.23
N ASP A 3 10.51 -6.19 -10.37
CA ASP A 3 9.41 -6.57 -11.24
C ASP A 3 9.83 -6.30 -12.69
N ALA A 4 10.14 -7.36 -13.42
CA ALA A 4 10.55 -7.27 -14.82
C ALA A 4 9.37 -6.99 -15.77
N ARG A 5 8.12 -7.12 -15.30
CA ARG A 5 6.91 -6.96 -16.11
C ARG A 5 6.32 -5.56 -16.03
N LEU A 6 6.46 -4.91 -14.88
CA LEU A 6 5.95 -3.57 -14.65
C LEU A 6 7.03 -2.71 -13.98
N PRO A 7 7.46 -1.61 -14.64
CA PRO A 7 8.45 -0.74 -14.03
C PRO A 7 7.86 0.00 -12.83
N ALA A 8 8.61 0.04 -11.72
CA ALA A 8 8.17 0.60 -10.45
C ALA A 8 7.76 2.08 -10.52
N TRP A 9 8.26 2.85 -11.49
CA TRP A 9 7.90 4.26 -11.66
C TRP A 9 6.47 4.48 -12.15
N GLN A 10 5.77 3.46 -12.67
CA GLN A 10 4.34 3.57 -13.00
C GLN A 10 3.53 3.92 -11.74
N GLY A 11 3.62 3.09 -10.70
CA GLY A 11 2.97 3.35 -9.41
C GLY A 11 3.50 4.59 -8.71
N ALA A 12 4.81 4.85 -8.78
CA ALA A 12 5.41 6.02 -8.13
C ALA A 12 4.90 7.35 -8.69
N LYS A 13 4.73 7.46 -10.01
CA LYS A 13 4.16 8.66 -10.65
C LYS A 13 2.72 8.89 -10.19
N PHE A 14 1.90 7.83 -10.15
CA PHE A 14 0.53 7.92 -9.67
C PHE A 14 0.47 8.37 -8.21
N PHE A 15 1.29 7.77 -7.33
CA PHE A 15 1.39 8.15 -5.93
C PHE A 15 1.77 9.64 -5.76
N ALA A 16 2.80 10.09 -6.48
CA ALA A 16 3.24 11.48 -6.43
C ALA A 16 2.13 12.44 -6.87
N LYS A 17 1.47 12.16 -8.00
CA LYS A 17 0.38 13.01 -8.50
C LYS A 17 -0.82 12.99 -7.56
N LEU A 18 -1.17 11.83 -7.00
CA LEU A 18 -2.28 11.70 -6.05
C LEU A 18 -2.02 12.52 -4.78
N ARG A 19 -0.78 12.51 -4.26
CA ARG A 19 -0.41 13.36 -3.11
C ARG A 19 -0.45 14.84 -3.43
N GLU A 20 -0.05 15.25 -4.63
CA GLU A 20 -0.09 16.65 -5.08
C GLU A 20 -1.52 17.18 -5.19
N VAL A 21 -2.45 16.39 -5.74
CA VAL A 21 -3.84 16.83 -5.98
C VAL A 21 -4.77 16.56 -4.79
N SER A 22 -4.37 15.73 -3.84
CA SER A 22 -5.19 15.41 -2.67
C SER A 22 -5.27 16.60 -1.73
N THR A 23 -6.46 17.15 -1.58
CA THR A 23 -6.72 18.26 -0.66
C THR A 23 -6.82 17.78 0.79
N SER A 24 -6.38 18.60 1.74
CA SER A 24 -6.49 18.35 3.18
C SER A 24 -7.92 18.13 3.68
N LYS A 25 -8.94 18.48 2.87
CA LYS A 25 -10.37 18.36 3.19
C LYS A 25 -10.79 16.94 3.63
N TYR A 26 -10.15 15.90 3.13
CA TYR A 26 -10.50 14.51 3.46
C TYR A 26 -9.58 13.87 4.51
N GLN A 27 -8.44 14.50 4.85
CA GLN A 27 -7.40 13.99 5.78
C GLN A 27 -7.07 12.49 5.63
N LYS A 28 -7.24 11.93 4.43
CA LYS A 28 -6.99 10.50 4.20
C LYS A 28 -5.51 10.29 3.89
N PRO A 29 -4.87 9.29 4.51
CA PRO A 29 -3.48 8.96 4.21
C PRO A 29 -3.36 8.38 2.80
N ILE A 30 -2.33 8.83 2.08
CA ILE A 30 -1.93 8.24 0.80
C ILE A 30 -0.57 7.59 1.05
N LEU A 31 -0.53 6.26 0.99
CA LEU A 31 0.65 5.44 1.31
C LEU A 31 1.06 4.61 0.09
N MET A 32 2.37 4.40 -0.07
CA MET A 32 2.94 3.50 -1.07
C MET A 32 3.93 2.56 -0.39
N LYS A 33 3.56 1.27 -0.30
CA LYS A 33 4.45 0.22 0.19
C LYS A 33 5.31 -0.30 -0.96
N ILE A 34 6.63 -0.27 -0.79
CA ILE A 34 7.59 -0.77 -1.79
C ILE A 34 8.36 -1.94 -1.18
N ASP A 35 8.25 -3.12 -1.79
CA ASP A 35 9.22 -4.19 -1.54
C ASP A 35 10.41 -3.98 -2.47
N PHE A 36 11.56 -3.55 -1.95
CA PHE A 36 12.77 -3.34 -2.74
C PHE A 36 13.45 -4.63 -3.22
N LYS A 37 13.22 -5.76 -2.55
CA LYS A 37 13.83 -7.06 -2.90
C LYS A 37 12.92 -7.91 -3.79
N GLY A 38 11.60 -7.73 -3.67
CA GLY A 38 10.57 -8.49 -4.40
C GLY A 38 10.48 -8.20 -5.90
N GLY A 39 10.11 -9.22 -6.66
CA GLY A 39 9.66 -9.12 -8.06
C GLY A 39 8.13 -9.07 -8.16
N HIS A 40 7.56 -9.54 -9.27
CA HIS A 40 6.10 -9.52 -9.49
C HIS A 40 5.34 -10.63 -8.72
N GLY A 41 5.75 -10.98 -7.50
CA GLY A 41 4.97 -11.84 -6.60
C GLY A 41 4.83 -13.34 -6.92
N LEU A 42 5.10 -13.83 -8.14
CA LEU A 42 4.90 -15.26 -8.49
C LEU A 42 5.71 -16.21 -7.62
N THR A 43 6.94 -15.81 -7.27
CA THR A 43 7.86 -16.59 -6.46
C THR A 43 7.89 -16.12 -5.00
N ALA A 44 6.93 -15.31 -4.56
CA ALA A 44 6.84 -14.90 -3.17
C ALA A 44 6.59 -16.13 -2.28
N SER A 45 7.14 -16.14 -1.06
CA SER A 45 6.83 -17.15 -0.06
C SER A 45 5.38 -17.01 0.43
N MET A 46 4.80 -18.05 1.03
CA MET A 46 3.48 -17.91 1.64
C MET A 46 3.48 -16.85 2.74
N THR A 47 4.53 -16.81 3.57
CA THR A 47 4.69 -15.81 4.62
C THR A 47 4.62 -14.40 4.06
N LYS A 48 5.36 -14.13 2.96
CA LYS A 48 5.36 -12.80 2.33
C LYS A 48 3.97 -12.41 1.82
N ARG A 49 3.25 -13.35 1.20
CA ARG A 49 1.87 -13.12 0.75
C ARG A 49 0.94 -12.80 1.91
N ASN A 50 1.07 -13.52 3.03
CA ASN A 50 0.27 -13.27 4.23
C ASN A 50 0.58 -11.90 4.84
N GLU A 51 1.85 -11.50 4.92
CA GLU A 51 2.25 -10.16 5.36
C GLU A 51 1.66 -9.06 4.48
N GLU A 52 1.70 -9.24 3.15
CA GLU A 52 1.08 -8.30 2.21
C GLU A 52 -0.44 -8.21 2.40
N LEU A 53 -1.11 -9.34 2.64
CA LEU A 53 -2.54 -9.37 2.92
C LEU A 53 -2.88 -8.68 4.25
N VAL A 54 -2.10 -8.92 5.30
CA VAL A 54 -2.29 -8.27 6.61
C VAL A 54 -2.18 -6.76 6.50
N ASP A 55 -1.19 -6.25 5.75
CA ASP A 55 -1.03 -4.81 5.55
C ASP A 55 -2.21 -4.18 4.79
N VAL A 56 -2.70 -4.85 3.74
CA VAL A 56 -3.86 -4.36 2.96
C VAL A 56 -5.13 -4.38 3.80
N LEU A 57 -5.39 -5.47 4.52
CA LEU A 57 -6.61 -5.62 5.33
C LEU A 57 -6.62 -4.68 6.53
N SER A 58 -5.49 -4.55 7.24
CA SER A 58 -5.39 -3.61 8.37
C SER A 58 -5.59 -2.16 7.93
N PHE A 59 -4.98 -1.75 6.81
CA PHE A 59 -5.21 -0.42 6.25
C PHE A 59 -6.67 -0.21 5.83
N ALA A 60 -7.28 -1.19 5.17
CA ALA A 60 -8.67 -1.12 4.75
C ALA A 60 -9.60 -0.99 5.97
N PHE A 61 -9.47 -1.87 6.96
CA PHE A 61 -10.29 -1.84 8.17
C PHE A 61 -10.14 -0.54 8.96
N TRP A 62 -8.92 -0.01 9.06
CA TRP A 62 -8.71 1.31 9.64
C TRP A 62 -9.47 2.39 8.86
N GLN A 63 -9.29 2.45 7.54
CA GLN A 63 -9.87 3.51 6.71
C GLN A 63 -11.39 3.41 6.50
N THR A 64 -11.96 2.21 6.63
CA THR A 64 -13.42 1.96 6.53
C THR A 64 -14.13 1.96 7.88
N GLY A 65 -13.44 2.25 8.99
CA GLY A 65 -14.08 2.44 10.29
C GLY A 65 -14.41 1.14 11.05
N HIS A 66 -13.69 0.05 10.81
CA HIS A 66 -13.87 -1.15 11.63
C HIS A 66 -13.52 -0.84 13.09
N PRO A 67 -14.38 -1.17 14.08
CA PRO A 67 -14.20 -0.77 15.49
C PRO A 67 -12.84 -1.15 16.07
N ASP A 68 -12.38 -2.39 15.81
CA ASP A 68 -11.13 -2.91 16.36
C ASP A 68 -9.84 -2.38 15.69
N PHE A 69 -9.96 -1.65 14.58
CA PHE A 69 -8.82 -1.19 13.76
C PHE A 69 -8.67 0.34 13.75
N GLN A 70 -9.28 1.03 14.72
CA GLN A 70 -9.08 2.47 14.88
C GLN A 70 -7.82 2.75 15.71
N LEU A 71 -7.10 3.81 15.35
CA LEU A 71 -5.99 4.32 16.17
C LEU A 71 -6.56 4.73 17.53
N LYS A 72 -5.90 4.28 18.60
CA LYS A 72 -6.22 4.70 19.97
C LYS A 72 -5.44 5.97 20.26
N ASP A 73 -6.08 6.90 20.97
CA ASP A 73 -5.42 8.11 21.49
C ASP A 73 -4.32 7.76 22.51
#